data_AF-A0A180FZF8-F1
#
_entry.id   AF-A0A180FZF8-F1
#
_cell.length_a   1.000
_cell.length_b   1.000
_cell.length_c   1.000
_cell.angle_alpha   90.00
_cell.angle_beta   90.00
_cell.angle_gamma   90.00
#
_symmetry.space_group_name_H-M   'P 1'
#
loop_
_entity.id
_entity.type
_entity.pdbx_description
1 polymer ?
#
loop_
_entity_poly.entity_id
_entity_poly.type
_entity_poly.pdbx_seq_one_letter_code
_entity_poly.pdbx_strand_id
1 'polypeptide(L)'
;MNTATLKFLPIYNAIERNPPSGSSPDDWLQEAMKNYQAQNKNVAFNCLLAWQKLRFAPKWQSDQRPDQPSTPLHPNALPDPIEPDLSPSTGITPSASSATSIDRPIGGKAAKQQRVKGYKHNEAIAQANKLTEITQEHLGAFQKGNEILIAKNDIEKEKLKIEEEKLVLEKEKVTIEKEFCWSETQMNDYKLLRESEDIDDEDTKEVLMIMKQEIKRKWQSRA
;
A
#
# COMPACT_ATOMS: atom_id res chain seq x y z
N MET A 1 20.84 -11.54 -1.59
CA MET A 1 19.44 -12.03 -1.51
C MET A 1 19.11 -12.21 -0.04
N ASN A 2 17.96 -11.71 0.45
CA ASN A 2 17.68 -11.70 1.89
C ASN A 2 17.31 -13.11 2.40
N THR A 3 18.19 -13.71 3.19
CA THR A 3 18.04 -15.06 3.76
C THR A 3 16.84 -15.20 4.69
N ALA A 4 16.44 -14.11 5.38
CA ALA A 4 15.25 -14.12 6.23
C ALA A 4 13.97 -14.34 5.40
N THR A 5 13.87 -13.68 4.25
CA THR A 5 12.72 -13.81 3.36
C THR A 5 12.59 -15.21 2.76
N LEU A 6 13.71 -15.85 2.43
CA LEU A 6 13.75 -17.23 1.92
C LEU A 6 13.25 -18.26 2.95
N LYS A 7 13.52 -18.04 4.23
CA LYS A 7 13.04 -18.88 5.33
C LYS A 7 11.58 -18.60 5.68
N PHE A 8 11.16 -17.35 5.60
CA PHE A 8 9.79 -16.94 5.91
C PHE A 8 8.77 -17.41 4.85
N LEU A 9 9.14 -17.35 3.57
CA LEU A 9 8.26 -17.70 2.45
C LEU A 9 7.63 -19.10 2.55
N PRO A 10 8.38 -20.20 2.79
CA PRO A 10 7.77 -21.53 2.91
C PRO A 10 6.83 -21.65 4.12
N ILE A 11 7.09 -20.93 5.22
CA ILE A 11 6.23 -20.92 6.41
C ILE A 11 4.87 -20.30 6.07
N TYR A 12 4.87 -19.13 5.43
CA TYR A 12 3.64 -18.48 5.00
C TYR A 12 2.87 -19.31 3.97
N ASN A 13 3.57 -19.84 2.95
CA ASN A 13 2.94 -20.65 1.89
C ASN A 13 2.28 -21.93 2.44
N ALA A 14 2.77 -22.49 3.55
CA ALA A 14 2.16 -23.64 4.19
C ALA A 14 0.80 -23.29 4.85
N ILE A 15 0.71 -22.11 5.47
CA ILE A 15 -0.52 -21.59 6.10
C ILE A 15 -1.52 -21.17 5.01
N GLU A 16 -1.05 -20.50 3.96
CA GLU A 16 -1.89 -20.08 2.83
C GLU A 16 -2.51 -21.27 2.08
N ARG A 17 -1.81 -22.41 2.01
CA ARG A 17 -2.35 -23.64 1.41
C ARG A 17 -3.43 -24.32 2.24
N ASN A 18 -3.35 -24.23 3.56
CA ASN A 18 -4.28 -24.86 4.50
C ASN A 18 -4.70 -23.85 5.57
N PRO A 19 -5.50 -22.84 5.20
CA PRO A 19 -5.83 -21.75 6.11
C PRO A 19 -6.75 -22.26 7.23
N PRO A 20 -6.52 -21.85 8.49
CA PRO A 20 -7.45 -22.13 9.58
C PRO A 20 -8.85 -21.57 9.25
N SER A 21 -9.91 -22.35 9.50
CA SER A 21 -11.26 -21.92 9.16
C SER A 21 -11.62 -20.60 9.87
N GLY A 22 -12.13 -19.63 9.09
CA GLY A 22 -12.54 -18.32 9.62
C GLY A 22 -11.41 -17.32 9.89
N SER A 23 -10.16 -17.62 9.50
CA SER A 23 -9.03 -16.71 9.64
C SER A 23 -8.80 -15.85 8.39
N SER A 24 -8.31 -14.63 8.60
CA SER A 24 -8.01 -13.67 7.54
C SER A 24 -6.56 -13.77 7.06
N PRO A 25 -6.21 -13.21 5.88
CA PRO A 25 -4.83 -13.15 5.41
C PRO A 25 -3.86 -12.44 6.36
N ASP A 26 -4.36 -11.52 7.20
CA ASP A 26 -3.57 -10.86 8.23
C ASP A 26 -3.26 -11.82 9.39
N ASP A 27 -4.24 -12.65 9.79
CA ASP A 27 -4.05 -13.68 10.81
C ASP A 27 -2.99 -14.71 10.35
N TRP A 28 -3.01 -15.11 9.08
CA TRP A 28 -2.01 -16.01 8.50
C TRP A 28 -0.61 -15.40 8.53
N LEU A 29 -0.52 -14.09 8.30
CA LEU A 29 0.74 -13.38 8.34
C LEU A 29 1.31 -13.32 9.77
N GLN A 30 0.45 -13.00 10.74
CA GLN A 30 0.84 -12.99 12.16
C GLN A 30 1.28 -14.38 12.63
N GLU A 31 0.57 -15.42 12.21
CA GLU A 31 0.93 -16.80 12.52
C GLU A 31 2.26 -17.22 11.86
N ALA A 32 2.49 -16.84 10.60
CA ALA A 32 3.78 -17.05 9.93
C ALA A 32 4.93 -16.34 10.63
N MET A 33 4.72 -15.11 11.11
CA MET A 33 5.72 -14.34 11.87
C MET A 33 6.06 -14.99 13.20
N LYS A 34 5.05 -15.49 13.94
CA LYS A 34 5.26 -16.25 15.18
C LYS A 34 6.04 -17.55 14.92
N ASN A 35 5.68 -18.30 13.87
CA ASN A 35 6.37 -19.52 13.49
C ASN A 35 7.83 -19.26 13.08
N TYR A 36 8.09 -18.21 12.31
CA TYR A 36 9.44 -17.81 11.94
C TYR A 36 10.28 -17.48 13.18
N GLN A 37 9.71 -16.71 14.13
CA GLN A 37 10.38 -16.33 15.36
C GLN A 37 10.75 -17.55 16.21
N ALA A 38 9.83 -18.51 16.35
CA ALA A 38 10.07 -19.77 17.07
C ALA A 38 11.21 -20.58 16.42
N GLN A 39 11.28 -20.63 15.09
CA GLN A 39 12.32 -21.38 14.36
C GLN A 39 13.68 -20.67 14.29
N ASN A 40 13.73 -19.34 14.52
CA ASN A 40 14.95 -18.54 14.35
C ASN A 40 15.42 -17.91 15.67
N LYS A 41 15.52 -18.71 16.73
CA LYS A 41 16.08 -18.29 18.04
C LYS A 41 15.42 -17.02 18.61
N ASN A 42 14.10 -16.91 18.49
CA ASN A 42 13.31 -15.75 18.91
C ASN A 42 13.59 -14.44 18.16
N VAL A 43 14.26 -14.49 17.00
CA VAL A 43 14.48 -13.31 16.15
C VAL A 43 13.21 -13.01 15.35
N ALA A 44 12.67 -11.81 15.53
CA ALA A 44 11.50 -11.33 14.80
C ALA A 44 11.79 -11.15 13.30
N PHE A 45 10.77 -11.36 12.48
CA PHE A 45 10.87 -11.15 11.04
C PHE A 45 10.72 -9.67 10.70
N ASN A 46 11.81 -9.02 10.27
CA ASN A 46 11.85 -7.57 10.01
C ASN A 46 11.81 -7.21 8.51
N CYS A 47 11.55 -8.18 7.62
CA CYS A 47 11.70 -8.01 6.17
C CYS A 47 10.37 -8.17 5.42
N LEU A 48 9.28 -7.67 6.02
CA LEU A 48 7.92 -7.82 5.50
C LEU A 48 7.76 -7.21 4.10
N LEU A 49 8.24 -5.98 3.91
CA LEU A 49 8.12 -5.28 2.63
C LEU A 49 8.86 -6.00 1.49
N ALA A 50 10.03 -6.58 1.79
CA ALA A 50 10.81 -7.35 0.82
C ALA A 50 10.11 -8.67 0.46
N TRP A 51 9.51 -9.34 1.45
CA TRP A 51 8.72 -10.55 1.24
C TRP A 51 7.45 -10.29 0.42
N GLN A 52 6.70 -9.22 0.71
CA GLN A 52 5.50 -8.86 -0.05
C GLN A 52 5.81 -8.65 -1.54
N LYS A 53 6.97 -8.08 -1.88
CA LYS A 53 7.40 -7.95 -3.28
C LYS A 53 7.79 -9.30 -3.90
N LEU A 54 8.41 -10.19 -3.13
CA LEU A 54 8.90 -11.48 -3.63
C LEU A 54 7.80 -12.52 -3.82
N ARG A 55 6.76 -12.53 -2.97
CA ARG A 55 5.68 -13.54 -3.03
C ARG A 55 4.87 -13.51 -4.33
N PHE A 56 4.77 -12.34 -4.96
CA PHE A 56 4.07 -12.16 -6.23
C PHE A 56 4.94 -12.43 -7.46
N ALA A 57 6.25 -12.64 -7.29
CA ALA A 57 7.11 -12.90 -8.43
C ALA A 57 6.88 -14.33 -8.95
N PRO A 58 6.76 -14.54 -10.28
CA PRO A 58 6.37 -15.83 -10.87
C PRO A 58 7.22 -17.03 -10.42
N LYS A 59 8.52 -16.81 -10.19
CA LYS A 59 9.47 -17.83 -9.71
C LYS A 59 9.20 -18.35 -8.28
N TRP A 60 8.37 -17.66 -7.50
CA TRP A 60 8.11 -17.95 -6.09
C TRP A 60 6.64 -18.29 -5.82
N GLN A 61 5.78 -18.20 -6.85
CA GLN A 61 4.45 -18.77 -6.77
C GLN A 61 4.59 -20.28 -6.79
N SER A 62 4.01 -20.94 -5.79
CA SER A 62 3.87 -22.38 -5.84
C SER A 62 2.89 -22.71 -6.96
N ASP A 63 3.38 -23.32 -8.03
CA ASP A 63 2.60 -23.73 -9.19
C ASP A 63 1.37 -24.52 -8.71
N GLN A 64 0.18 -23.92 -8.80
CA GLN A 64 -1.09 -24.55 -8.45
C GLN A 64 -1.53 -25.46 -9.61
N ARG A 65 -0.69 -26.44 -9.96
CA ARG A 65 -1.10 -27.49 -10.90
C ARG A 65 -1.54 -28.69 -10.06
N PRO A 66 -2.85 -29.01 -10.01
CA PRO A 66 -3.27 -30.31 -9.53
C PRO A 66 -2.73 -31.35 -10.50
N ASP A 67 -1.98 -32.32 -9.96
CA ASP A 67 -1.60 -33.60 -10.54
C ASP A 67 -1.81 -33.76 -12.05
N GLN A 68 -0.75 -33.50 -12.81
CA GLN A 68 -0.64 -34.03 -14.16
C GLN A 68 0.60 -34.93 -14.19
N PRO A 69 0.48 -36.25 -14.40
CA PRO A 69 1.65 -37.10 -14.57
C PRO A 69 2.41 -36.62 -15.82
N SER A 70 3.68 -36.25 -15.60
CA SER A 70 4.61 -35.90 -16.65
C SER A 70 4.84 -37.12 -17.55
N THR A 71 4.12 -37.21 -18.66
CA THR A 71 4.51 -38.12 -19.75
C THR A 71 5.74 -37.52 -20.43
N PRO A 72 6.90 -38.22 -20.48
CA PRO A 72 8.06 -37.71 -21.20
C PRO A 72 7.77 -37.68 -22.71
N LEU A 73 7.93 -36.51 -23.32
CA LEU A 73 8.04 -36.36 -24.77
C LEU A 73 9.25 -37.17 -25.24
N HIS A 74 9.02 -38.24 -25.99
CA HIS A 74 10.04 -39.01 -26.68
C HIS A 74 10.40 -38.28 -27.99
N PRO A 75 11.64 -37.77 -28.18
CA PRO A 75 12.09 -37.26 -29.46
C PRO A 75 12.83 -38.38 -30.18
N ASN A 76 12.16 -39.08 -31.10
CA ASN A 76 12.89 -39.85 -32.11
C ASN A 76 12.00 -40.11 -33.32
N ALA A 77 12.15 -39.23 -34.31
CA ALA A 77 11.95 -39.58 -35.71
C ALA A 77 12.94 -38.72 -36.51
N LEU A 78 14.14 -39.27 -36.71
CA LEU A 78 15.12 -38.78 -37.68
C LEU A 78 14.61 -39.13 -39.10
N PRO A 79 14.79 -38.26 -40.10
CA PRO A 79 14.38 -38.52 -41.49
C PRO A 79 15.50 -39.15 -42.35
N ASP A 80 15.06 -39.92 -43.36
CA ASP A 80 15.70 -40.28 -44.64
C ASP A 80 16.84 -41.31 -44.66
N PRO A 81 17.06 -42.10 -45.76
CA PRO A 81 17.17 -41.59 -47.15
C PRO A 81 16.70 -42.45 -48.36
N ILE A 82 16.28 -41.71 -49.41
CA ILE A 82 16.70 -41.73 -50.83
C ILE A 82 16.89 -43.08 -51.55
N GLU A 83 16.14 -43.31 -52.65
CA GLU A 83 16.72 -43.59 -53.99
C GLU A 83 15.67 -43.45 -55.12
N PRO A 84 16.12 -43.20 -56.37
CA PRO A 84 15.35 -42.53 -57.41
C PRO A 84 14.92 -43.44 -58.57
N ASP A 85 14.28 -42.79 -59.54
CA ASP A 85 14.27 -43.10 -60.96
C ASP A 85 13.02 -43.78 -61.52
N LEU A 86 12.33 -43.06 -62.40
CA LEU A 86 12.15 -43.39 -63.82
C LEU A 86 11.10 -42.43 -64.42
N SER A 87 11.57 -41.46 -65.21
CA SER A 87 10.74 -40.82 -66.24
C SER A 87 10.62 -41.74 -67.45
N PRO A 88 9.56 -41.58 -68.27
CA PRO A 88 9.84 -40.96 -69.57
C PRO A 88 8.84 -39.89 -70.00
N SER A 89 9.41 -38.93 -70.71
CA SER A 89 8.85 -37.79 -71.42
C SER A 89 7.75 -38.14 -72.43
N THR A 90 6.68 -37.34 -72.49
CA THR A 90 6.06 -36.87 -73.75
C THR A 90 5.21 -35.60 -73.47
N GLY A 91 5.49 -34.45 -74.08
CA GLY A 91 4.55 -33.93 -75.09
C GLY A 91 4.13 -32.47 -74.86
N ILE A 92 4.75 -31.59 -75.63
CA ILE A 92 4.55 -30.16 -75.95
C ILE A 92 3.07 -29.66 -76.03
N THR A 93 2.77 -28.46 -75.50
CA THR A 93 2.18 -27.27 -76.20
C THR A 93 1.70 -26.20 -75.18
N PRO A 94 2.08 -24.92 -75.28
CA PRO A 94 1.45 -23.83 -74.54
C PRO A 94 0.28 -23.26 -75.36
N SER A 95 -0.94 -23.24 -74.81
CA SER A 95 -2.04 -22.49 -75.39
C SER A 95 -2.69 -21.64 -74.32
N ALA A 96 -2.43 -20.33 -74.41
CA ALA A 96 -3.07 -19.31 -73.63
C ALA A 96 -4.54 -19.20 -74.07
N SER A 97 -5.45 -19.76 -73.27
CA SER A 97 -6.85 -19.40 -73.31
C SER A 97 -7.20 -18.69 -72.00
N SER A 98 -7.47 -17.39 -72.10
CA SER A 98 -8.05 -16.55 -71.06
C SER A 98 -9.27 -17.25 -70.45
N ALA A 99 -9.07 -17.95 -69.34
CA ALA A 99 -10.15 -18.43 -68.51
C ALA A 99 -10.52 -17.27 -67.59
N THR A 100 -11.69 -16.70 -67.83
CA THR A 100 -12.45 -15.97 -66.80
C THR A 100 -12.33 -16.76 -65.49
N SER A 101 -11.76 -16.13 -64.47
CA SER A 101 -11.58 -16.74 -63.16
C SER A 101 -12.96 -16.91 -62.52
N ILE A 102 -13.64 -18.01 -62.88
CA ILE A 102 -14.81 -18.49 -62.16
C ILE A 102 -14.25 -19.05 -60.87
N ASP A 103 -14.30 -18.23 -59.81
CA ASP A 103 -13.91 -18.65 -58.47
C ASP A 103 -14.68 -19.92 -58.11
N ARG A 104 -13.93 -21.01 -57.94
CA ARG A 104 -14.52 -22.29 -57.54
C ARG A 104 -15.08 -22.12 -56.12
N PRO A 105 -16.28 -22.63 -55.83
CA PRO A 105 -16.83 -22.55 -54.48
C PRO A 105 -15.87 -23.20 -53.49
N ILE A 106 -15.76 -22.58 -52.31
CA ILE A 106 -14.82 -23.00 -51.27
C ILE A 106 -15.03 -24.48 -50.95
N GLY A 107 -13.97 -25.27 -51.05
CA GLY A 107 -14.05 -26.71 -50.78
C GLY A 107 -14.47 -26.98 -49.33
N GLY A 108 -15.27 -28.00 -49.09
CA GLY A 108 -15.84 -28.28 -47.76
C GLY A 108 -14.81 -28.40 -46.62
N LYS A 109 -13.58 -28.86 -46.91
CA LYS A 109 -12.46 -28.88 -45.94
C LYS A 109 -11.97 -27.47 -45.58
N ALA A 110 -11.84 -26.59 -46.56
CA ALA A 110 -11.47 -25.19 -46.34
C ALA A 110 -12.57 -24.42 -45.61
N ALA A 111 -13.84 -24.64 -45.96
CA ALA A 111 -14.99 -24.07 -45.25
C ALA A 111 -15.02 -24.47 -43.76
N LYS A 112 -14.78 -25.75 -43.46
CA LYS A 112 -14.71 -26.26 -42.07
C LYS A 112 -13.55 -25.64 -41.29
N GLN A 113 -12.37 -25.51 -41.91
CA GLN A 113 -11.21 -24.88 -41.28
C GLN A 113 -11.45 -23.38 -41.01
N GLN A 114 -12.07 -22.64 -41.93
CA GLN A 114 -12.43 -21.24 -41.69
C GLN A 114 -13.41 -21.09 -40.52
N ARG A 115 -14.43 -21.95 -40.40
CA ARG A 115 -15.32 -21.95 -39.23
C ARG A 115 -14.57 -22.13 -37.92
N VAL A 116 -13.70 -23.14 -37.83
CA VAL A 116 -12.91 -23.41 -36.61
C VAL A 116 -11.94 -22.26 -36.31
N LYS A 117 -11.32 -21.66 -37.34
CA LYS A 117 -10.43 -20.50 -37.18
C LYS A 117 -11.19 -19.26 -36.69
N GLY A 118 -12.41 -19.03 -37.17
CA GLY A 118 -13.30 -17.98 -36.69
C GLY A 118 -13.65 -18.14 -35.20
N TYR A 119 -13.99 -19.36 -34.75
CA TYR A 119 -14.21 -19.63 -33.32
C TYR A 119 -12.98 -19.31 -32.46
N LYS A 120 -11.80 -19.79 -32.86
CA LYS A 120 -10.54 -19.49 -32.14
C LYS A 120 -10.22 -18.00 -32.10
N HIS A 121 -10.48 -17.28 -33.18
CA HIS A 121 -10.27 -15.84 -33.24
C HIS A 121 -11.23 -15.08 -32.33
N ASN A 122 -12.52 -15.43 -32.33
CA ASN A 122 -13.52 -14.85 -31.45
C ASN A 122 -13.22 -15.13 -29.97
N GLU A 123 -12.75 -16.34 -29.65
CA GLU A 123 -12.31 -16.70 -28.31
C GLU A 123 -11.09 -15.87 -27.86
N ALA A 124 -10.09 -15.69 -28.74
CA ALA A 124 -8.94 -14.85 -28.45
C ALA A 124 -9.32 -13.38 -28.23
N ILE A 125 -10.26 -12.84 -29.02
CA ILE A 125 -10.79 -11.48 -28.83
C ILE A 125 -11.51 -11.37 -27.48
N ALA A 126 -12.34 -12.35 -27.12
CA ALA A 126 -13.05 -12.35 -25.85
C ALA A 126 -12.09 -12.38 -24.65
N GLN A 127 -11.03 -13.18 -24.72
CA GLN A 127 -9.99 -13.22 -23.69
C GLN A 127 -9.21 -11.89 -23.60
N ALA A 128 -8.87 -11.30 -24.75
CA ALA A 128 -8.19 -10.01 -24.80
C ALA A 128 -9.06 -8.89 -24.17
N ASN A 129 -10.34 -8.82 -24.51
CA ASN A 129 -11.28 -7.84 -23.95
C ASN A 129 -11.40 -8.00 -22.43
N LYS A 130 -11.51 -9.24 -21.94
CA LYS A 130 -11.55 -9.51 -20.50
C LYS A 130 -10.28 -9.05 -19.79
N LEU A 131 -9.11 -9.27 -20.40
CA LEU A 131 -7.85 -8.78 -19.84
C LEU A 131 -7.80 -7.25 -19.81
N THR A 132 -8.21 -6.60 -20.90
CA THR A 132 -8.27 -5.12 -20.97
C THR A 132 -9.17 -4.55 -19.88
N GLU A 133 -10.35 -5.14 -19.67
CA GLU A 133 -11.29 -4.74 -18.62
C GLU A 133 -10.66 -4.83 -17.23
N ILE A 134 -10.04 -5.98 -16.89
CA ILE A 134 -9.35 -6.17 -15.61
C ILE A 134 -8.20 -5.17 -15.44
N THR A 135 -7.40 -4.93 -16.49
CA THR A 135 -6.29 -3.98 -16.41
C THR A 135 -6.77 -2.54 -16.22
N GLN A 136 -7.90 -2.18 -16.84
CA GLN A 136 -8.50 -0.86 -16.67
C GLN A 136 -9.06 -0.68 -15.26
N GLU A 137 -9.73 -1.70 -14.73
CA GLU A 137 -10.22 -1.70 -13.34
C GLU A 137 -9.07 -1.53 -12.35
N HIS A 138 -8.00 -2.33 -12.49
CA HIS A 138 -6.82 -2.24 -11.63
C HIS A 138 -6.14 -0.88 -11.70
N LEU A 139 -6.00 -0.31 -12.91
CA LEU A 139 -5.42 1.02 -13.09
C LEU A 139 -6.28 2.09 -12.40
N GLY A 140 -7.60 2.02 -12.55
CA GLY A 140 -8.53 2.93 -11.88
C GLY A 140 -8.48 2.82 -10.36
N ALA A 141 -8.39 1.60 -9.82
CA ALA A 141 -8.22 1.38 -8.39
C ALA A 141 -6.90 1.95 -7.87
N PHE A 142 -5.81 1.78 -8.63
CA PHE A 142 -4.50 2.34 -8.27
C PHE A 142 -4.50 3.87 -8.29
N GLN A 143 -5.10 4.49 -9.30
CA GLN A 143 -5.23 5.95 -9.39
C GLN A 143 -6.03 6.52 -8.22
N LYS A 144 -7.19 5.92 -7.90
CA LYS A 144 -7.99 6.30 -6.72
C LYS A 144 -7.21 6.15 -5.42
N GLY A 145 -6.44 5.06 -5.27
CA GLY A 145 -5.58 4.84 -4.12
C GLY A 145 -4.52 5.93 -3.97
N ASN A 146 -3.94 6.38 -5.09
CA ASN A 146 -2.97 7.47 -5.10
C ASN A 146 -3.61 8.83 -4.73
N GLU A 147 -4.80 9.13 -5.25
CA GLU A 147 -5.56 10.33 -4.88
C GLU A 147 -5.88 10.36 -3.38
N ILE A 148 -6.31 9.23 -2.82
CA ILE A 148 -6.57 9.09 -1.37
C ILE A 148 -5.28 9.35 -0.57
N LEU A 149 -4.13 8.84 -1.04
CA LEU A 149 -2.86 9.03 -0.35
C LEU A 149 -2.41 10.50 -0.37
N ILE A 150 -2.59 11.19 -1.50
CA ILE A 150 -2.31 12.62 -1.62
C ILE A 150 -3.21 13.40 -0.66
N ALA A 151 -4.52 13.16 -0.69
CA ALA A 151 -5.47 13.83 0.20
C ALA A 151 -5.14 13.58 1.68
N LYS A 152 -4.74 12.36 2.04
CA LYS A 152 -4.28 12.03 3.39
C LYS A 152 -3.05 12.85 3.79
N ASN A 153 -2.08 12.99 2.90
CA ASN A 153 -0.87 13.78 3.17
C ASN A 153 -1.20 15.26 3.40
N ASP A 154 -2.13 15.81 2.63
CA ASP A 154 -2.55 17.21 2.78
C ASP A 154 -3.30 17.44 4.10
N ILE A 155 -4.19 16.51 4.49
CA ILE A 155 -4.85 16.54 5.81
C ILE A 155 -3.82 16.48 6.95
N GLU A 156 -2.78 15.67 6.81
CA GLU A 156 -1.73 15.54 7.83
C GLU A 156 -0.90 16.82 7.99
N LYS A 157 -0.60 17.52 6.88
CA LYS A 157 0.06 18.84 6.91
C LYS A 157 -0.79 19.89 7.61
N GLU A 158 -2.08 19.97 7.27
CA GLU A 158 -3.00 20.92 7.92
C GLU A 158 -3.15 20.62 9.42
N LYS A 159 -3.22 19.34 9.79
CA LYS A 159 -3.25 18.93 11.21
C LYS A 159 -2.00 19.39 11.96
N LEU A 160 -0.83 19.27 11.36
CA LEU A 160 0.43 19.72 11.96
C LEU A 160 0.44 21.24 12.14
N LYS A 161 -0.03 21.98 11.14
CA LYS A 161 -0.17 23.45 11.23
C LYS A 161 -1.11 23.87 12.35
N ILE A 162 -2.26 23.22 12.50
CA ILE A 162 -3.21 23.48 13.59
C ILE A 162 -2.56 23.20 14.96
N GLU A 163 -1.75 22.15 15.07
CA GLU A 163 -1.04 21.81 16.31
C GLU A 163 0.02 22.86 16.68
N GLU A 164 0.74 23.38 15.69
CA GLU A 164 1.69 24.48 15.89
C GLU A 164 0.99 25.77 16.35
N GLU A 165 -0.09 26.18 15.67
CA GLU A 165 -0.90 27.35 16.06
C GLU A 165 -1.47 27.20 17.47
N LYS A 166 -1.96 26.01 17.83
CA LYS A 166 -2.45 25.70 19.17
C LYS A 166 -1.36 25.90 20.24
N LEU A 167 -0.12 25.49 19.94
CA LEU A 167 1.00 25.63 20.87
C LEU A 167 1.37 27.11 21.08
N VAL A 168 1.29 27.92 20.02
CA VAL A 168 1.49 29.38 20.11
C VAL A 168 0.42 30.01 21.00
N LEU A 169 -0.86 29.67 20.78
CA LEU A 169 -1.97 30.20 21.59
C LEU A 169 -1.86 29.79 23.07
N GLU A 170 -1.42 28.57 23.37
CA GLU A 170 -1.24 28.16 24.77
C GLU A 170 -0.12 28.96 25.46
N LYS A 171 0.98 29.25 24.75
CA LYS A 171 2.06 30.10 25.29
C LYS A 171 1.57 31.54 25.56
N GLU A 172 0.79 32.09 24.64
CA GLU A 172 0.19 33.42 24.80
C GLU A 172 -0.76 33.45 25.99
N LYS A 173 -1.65 32.46 26.10
CA LYS A 173 -2.57 32.30 27.23
C LYS A 173 -1.83 32.24 28.58
N VAL A 174 -0.77 31.44 28.69
CA VAL A 174 0.05 31.36 29.92
C VAL A 174 0.70 32.70 30.24
N THR A 175 1.07 33.49 29.22
CA THR A 175 1.65 34.82 29.42
C THR A 175 0.60 35.78 29.96
N ILE A 176 -0.59 35.82 29.34
CA ILE A 176 -1.73 36.64 29.79
C ILE A 176 -2.13 36.26 31.22
N GLU A 177 -2.17 34.98 31.56
CA GLU A 177 -2.53 34.51 32.90
C GLU A 177 -1.52 34.98 33.96
N LYS A 178 -0.22 34.97 33.65
CA LYS A 178 0.83 35.51 34.52
C LYS A 178 0.68 37.01 34.72
N GLU A 179 0.43 37.75 33.64
CA GLU A 179 0.20 39.20 33.70
C GLU A 179 -1.04 39.54 34.50
N PHE A 180 -2.13 38.78 34.31
CA PHE A 180 -3.36 38.92 35.07
C PHE A 180 -3.14 38.68 36.57
N CYS A 181 -2.50 37.57 36.94
CA CYS A 181 -2.18 37.26 38.34
C CYS A 181 -1.27 38.32 38.98
N TRP A 182 -0.31 38.83 38.22
CA TRP A 182 0.56 39.91 38.67
C TRP A 182 -0.21 41.22 38.89
N SER A 183 -1.08 41.59 37.94
CA SER A 183 -1.95 42.77 38.04
C SER A 183 -2.92 42.68 39.23
N GLU A 184 -3.51 41.51 39.46
CA GLU A 184 -4.38 41.25 40.61
C GLU A 184 -3.61 41.42 41.93
N THR A 185 -2.39 40.88 42.02
CA THR A 185 -1.52 41.07 43.19
C THR A 185 -1.21 42.54 43.42
N GLN A 186 -0.89 43.30 42.36
CA GLN A 186 -0.64 44.73 42.48
C GLN A 186 -1.89 45.50 42.92
N MET A 187 -3.06 45.16 42.39
CA MET A 187 -4.33 45.78 42.78
C MET A 187 -4.64 45.53 44.26
N ASN A 188 -4.42 44.31 44.75
CA ASN A 188 -4.59 43.96 46.15
C ASN A 188 -3.61 44.72 47.05
N ASP A 189 -2.33 44.81 46.65
CA ASP A 189 -1.31 45.61 47.34
C ASP A 189 -1.76 47.10 47.43
N TYR A 190 -2.25 47.69 46.32
CA TYR A 190 -2.77 49.07 46.28
C TYR A 190 -4.02 49.26 47.16
N LYS A 191 -4.93 48.29 47.18
CA LYS A 191 -6.14 48.34 48.00
C LYS A 191 -5.79 48.35 49.48
N LEU A 192 -4.86 47.48 49.90
CA LEU A 192 -4.39 47.42 51.29
C LEU A 192 -3.70 48.72 51.72
N LEU A 193 -2.88 49.32 50.84
CA LEU A 193 -2.23 50.60 51.14
C LEU A 193 -3.21 51.75 51.36
N ARG A 194 -4.39 51.72 50.72
CA ARG A 194 -5.44 52.74 50.85
C ARG A 194 -6.32 52.56 52.09
N GLU A 195 -6.36 51.37 52.67
CA GLU A 195 -7.19 51.06 53.83
C GLU A 195 -6.84 51.95 55.03
N SER A 196 -7.84 52.46 55.75
CA SER A 196 -7.63 53.35 56.89
C SER A 196 -7.00 52.60 58.07
N GLU A 197 -6.12 53.28 58.80
CA GLU A 197 -5.47 52.75 60.01
C GLU A 197 -6.28 53.01 61.29
N ASP A 198 -7.46 53.61 61.16
CA ASP A 198 -8.40 53.88 62.24
C ASP A 198 -9.19 52.61 62.58
N ILE A 199 -8.49 51.64 63.16
CA ILE A 199 -9.03 50.37 63.66
C ILE A 199 -8.93 50.39 65.20
N ASP A 200 -10.03 50.09 65.88
CA ASP A 200 -10.12 50.11 67.35
C ASP A 200 -9.29 48.99 68.02
N ASP A 201 -9.03 47.91 67.29
CA ASP A 201 -8.20 46.78 67.71
C ASP A 201 -6.72 47.03 67.41
N GLU A 202 -5.92 47.23 68.47
CA GLU A 202 -4.50 47.57 68.36
C GLU A 202 -3.68 46.46 67.69
N ASP A 203 -4.01 45.19 67.95
CA ASP A 203 -3.34 44.03 67.33
C ASP A 203 -3.55 44.02 65.82
N THR A 204 -4.80 44.23 65.35
CA THR A 204 -5.12 44.33 63.92
C THR A 204 -4.44 45.52 63.25
N LYS A 205 -4.35 46.66 63.96
CA LYS A 205 -3.66 47.86 63.47
C LYS A 205 -2.16 47.65 63.30
N GLU A 206 -1.51 46.98 64.24
CA GLU A 206 -0.08 46.64 64.14
C GLU A 206 0.18 45.72 62.94
N VAL A 207 -0.65 44.69 62.74
CA VAL A 207 -0.56 43.78 61.59
C VAL A 207 -0.72 44.54 60.27
N LEU A 208 -1.69 45.46 60.16
CA LEU A 208 -1.92 46.25 58.96
C LEU A 208 -0.71 47.14 58.62
N MET A 209 -0.11 47.79 59.63
CA MET A 209 1.10 48.60 59.48
C MET A 209 2.28 47.78 58.95
N ILE A 210 2.52 46.59 59.53
CA ILE A 210 3.58 45.67 59.09
C ILE A 210 3.35 45.26 57.63
N MET A 211 2.12 44.89 57.26
CA MET A 211 1.78 44.49 55.89
C MET A 211 2.00 45.64 54.89
N LYS A 212 1.54 46.86 55.19
CA LYS A 212 1.77 48.04 54.34
C LYS A 212 3.26 48.33 54.15
N GLN A 213 4.05 48.17 55.21
CA GLN A 213 5.49 48.41 55.16
C GLN A 213 6.24 47.34 54.37
N GLU A 214 5.81 46.07 54.46
CA GLU A 214 6.30 44.98 53.62
C GLU A 214 6.03 45.23 52.14
N ILE A 215 4.80 45.66 51.79
CA ILE A 215 4.44 46.01 50.40
C ILE A 215 5.33 47.14 49.88
N LYS A 216 5.51 48.21 50.66
CA LYS A 216 6.40 49.32 50.30
C LYS A 216 7.84 48.85 50.06
N ARG A 217 8.38 48.00 50.93
CA ARG A 217 9.73 47.40 50.76
C ARG A 217 9.81 46.54 49.50
N LYS A 218 8.84 45.65 49.27
CA LYS A 218 8.75 44.81 48.06
C LYS A 218 8.75 45.64 46.78
N TRP A 219 8.07 46.79 46.77
CA TRP A 219 8.04 47.67 45.61
C TRP A 219 9.34 48.46 45.44
N GLN A 220 9.93 48.94 46.52
CA GLN A 220 11.24 49.60 46.50
C GLN A 220 12.37 48.67 46.03
N SER A 221 12.32 47.38 46.36
CA SER A 221 13.30 46.39 45.90
C SER A 221 13.18 46.02 44.41
N ARG A 222 12.11 46.45 43.74
CA ARG A 222 11.84 46.15 42.33
C ARG A 222 12.17 47.31 41.38
N ALA A 223 12.41 48.51 41.91
CA ALA A 223 12.80 49.71 41.16
C ALA A 223 14.34 49.79 41.02
#